data_AF-A0A0K2T218-F1
#
_entry.id   AF-A0A0K2T218-F1
#
_cell.length_a   1.000
_cell.length_b   1.000
_cell.length_c   1.000
_cell.angle_alpha   90.00
_cell.angle_beta   90.00
_cell.angle_gamma   90.00
#
_symmetry.space_group_name_H-M   'P 1'
#
loop_
_entity.id
_entity.type
_entity.pdbx_description
1 polymer ?
#
loop_
_entity_poly.entity_id
_entity_poly.type
_entity_poly.pdbx_seq_one_letter_code
_entity_poly.pdbx_strand_id
1 'polypeptide(L)'
;MSNNKEWVDNWATKSMNNDHMAILETLSNSWMLRKCYCYYDEYKACGMIKTKIHDLFVHGELQSCDEWKDNFDDCKKWTADKDVEAARRVIRREEKRISDRLKPHHLNNVWDRRSDPPSQEEWSP
;
A
#
# COMPACT_ATOMS: atom_id res chain seq x y z
N MET A 1 29.91 -6.07 -24.82
CA MET A 1 28.56 -6.65 -24.86
C MET A 1 28.22 -7.17 -23.46
N SER A 2 27.64 -6.32 -22.61
CA SER A 2 27.04 -6.75 -21.34
C SER A 2 25.55 -6.45 -21.46
N ASN A 3 24.81 -7.39 -22.04
CA ASN A 3 23.37 -7.47 -21.80
C ASN A 3 23.23 -7.97 -20.36
N ASN A 4 22.81 -7.11 -19.43
CA ASN A 4 22.41 -7.60 -18.12
C ASN A 4 21.14 -6.88 -17.62
N LYS A 5 20.03 -7.49 -18.04
CA LYS A 5 18.73 -7.64 -17.38
C LYS A 5 18.09 -6.38 -16.78
N GLU A 6 17.07 -5.88 -17.47
CA GLU A 6 15.92 -5.26 -16.82
C GLU A 6 15.37 -6.23 -15.75
N TRP A 7 15.66 -5.94 -14.48
CA TRP A 7 15.02 -6.57 -13.32
C TRP A 7 13.70 -5.87 -12.95
N VAL A 8 13.03 -5.30 -13.94
CA VAL A 8 11.67 -4.79 -13.77
C VAL A 8 10.77 -6.00 -13.89
N ASP A 9 10.26 -6.49 -12.75
CA ASP A 9 9.20 -7.49 -12.78
C ASP A 9 8.08 -6.92 -13.68
N ASN A 10 7.82 -7.57 -14.82
CA ASN A 10 6.92 -7.06 -15.85
C ASN A 10 5.48 -6.87 -15.34
N TRP A 11 5.15 -7.48 -14.20
CA TRP A 11 3.89 -7.30 -13.50
C TRP A 11 3.79 -5.98 -12.74
N ALA A 12 4.91 -5.35 -12.37
CA ALA A 12 4.91 -4.02 -11.76
C ALA A 12 4.39 -2.97 -12.74
N THR A 13 4.76 -3.07 -14.02
CA THR A 13 4.45 -2.08 -15.06
C THR A 13 3.22 -2.44 -15.91
N LYS A 14 2.63 -3.62 -15.71
CA LYS A 14 1.46 -4.07 -16.46
C LYS A 14 0.22 -3.23 -16.11
N SER A 15 -0.32 -2.53 -17.11
CA SER A 15 -1.57 -1.78 -16.97
C SER A 15 -2.78 -2.72 -17.01
N MET A 16 -3.80 -2.38 -16.25
CA MET A 16 -5.12 -3.02 -16.33
C MET A 16 -5.89 -2.51 -17.55
N ASN A 17 -6.72 -3.38 -18.13
CA ASN A 17 -7.61 -3.02 -19.24
C ASN A 17 -8.93 -2.43 -18.71
N ASN A 18 -9.71 -1.77 -19.58
CA ASN A 18 -10.99 -1.15 -19.22
C ASN A 18 -11.96 -2.12 -18.52
N ASP A 19 -12.01 -3.38 -18.91
CA ASP A 19 -12.85 -4.39 -18.24
C ASP A 19 -12.46 -4.62 -16.77
N HIS A 20 -11.16 -4.58 -16.44
CA HIS A 20 -10.71 -4.73 -15.05
C HIS A 20 -11.21 -3.54 -14.24
N MET A 21 -11.15 -2.34 -14.80
CA MET A 21 -11.64 -1.13 -14.14
C MET A 21 -13.14 -1.18 -13.90
N ALA A 22 -13.92 -1.64 -14.89
CA ALA A 22 -15.36 -1.81 -14.75
C ALA A 22 -15.73 -2.78 -13.62
N ILE A 23 -15.00 -3.89 -13.47
CA ILE A 23 -15.20 -4.83 -12.35
C ILE A 23 -14.72 -4.20 -11.04
N LEU A 24 -13.57 -3.51 -11.04
CA LEU A 24 -13.01 -2.87 -9.86
C LEU A 24 -13.99 -1.86 -9.25
N GLU A 25 -14.67 -1.07 -10.08
CA GLU A 25 -15.69 -0.11 -9.65
C GLU A 25 -16.87 -0.76 -8.90
N THR A 26 -17.15 -2.04 -9.14
CA THR A 26 -18.18 -2.79 -8.40
C THR A 26 -17.74 -3.25 -7.01
N LEU A 27 -16.45 -3.20 -6.71
CA LEU A 27 -15.91 -3.64 -5.42
C LEU A 27 -16.01 -2.50 -4.39
N SER A 28 -16.43 -2.84 -3.18
CA SER A 28 -16.38 -1.91 -2.05
C SER A 28 -14.93 -1.50 -1.76
N ASN A 29 -14.71 -0.22 -1.49
CA ASN A 29 -13.39 0.36 -1.20
C ASN A 29 -12.34 0.10 -2.29
N SER A 30 -12.78 -0.06 -3.54
CA SER A 30 -11.94 -0.29 -4.71
C SER A 30 -10.85 0.74 -4.93
N TRP A 31 -11.09 1.99 -4.54
CA TRP A 31 -10.12 3.09 -4.58
C TRP A 31 -8.85 2.83 -3.75
N MET A 32 -8.90 1.90 -2.79
CA MET A 32 -7.74 1.51 -1.97
C MET A 32 -6.77 0.59 -2.72
N LEU A 33 -7.23 -0.08 -3.79
CA LEU A 33 -6.39 -0.97 -4.58
C LEU A 33 -5.36 -0.14 -5.37
N ARG A 34 -4.08 -0.27 -5.01
CA ARG A 34 -2.98 0.41 -5.70
C ARG A 34 -2.52 -0.37 -6.93
N LYS A 35 -1.74 0.29 -7.80
CA LYS A 35 -1.06 -0.37 -8.92
C LYS A 35 -0.04 -1.38 -8.41
N CYS A 36 0.19 -2.47 -9.15
CA CYS A 36 1.05 -3.55 -8.68
C CYS A 36 2.51 -3.16 -8.44
N TYR A 37 3.06 -2.16 -9.15
CA TYR A 37 4.41 -1.67 -8.83
C TYR A 37 4.52 -1.13 -7.41
N CYS A 38 3.45 -0.53 -6.85
CA CYS A 38 3.49 -0.03 -5.48
C CYS A 38 3.74 -1.19 -4.52
N TYR A 39 3.03 -2.32 -4.68
CA TYR A 39 3.24 -3.50 -3.84
C TYR A 39 4.61 -4.15 -4.04
N TYR A 40 5.11 -4.15 -5.27
CA TYR A 40 6.44 -4.63 -5.57
C TYR A 40 7.52 -3.79 -4.88
N ASP A 41 7.43 -2.46 -4.99
CA ASP A 41 8.39 -1.54 -4.37
C ASP A 41 8.39 -1.66 -2.85
N GLU A 42 7.22 -1.81 -2.23
CA GLU A 42 7.09 -2.02 -0.77
C GLU A 42 7.70 -3.37 -0.35
N TYR A 43 7.45 -4.44 -1.11
CA TYR A 43 8.06 -5.74 -0.86
C TYR A 43 9.59 -5.69 -0.97
N LYS A 44 10.10 -5.05 -2.02
CA LYS A 44 11.54 -4.82 -2.23
C LYS A 44 12.12 -3.99 -1.10
N ALA A 45 11.43 -2.92 -0.69
CA ALA A 45 11.84 -2.05 0.38
C ALA A 45 11.87 -2.75 1.73
N CYS A 46 10.88 -3.57 2.04
CA CYS A 46 10.83 -4.38 3.25
C CYS A 46 12.06 -5.29 3.38
N GLY A 47 12.56 -5.86 2.27
CA GLY A 47 13.74 -6.71 2.26
C GLY A 47 15.08 -5.98 2.34
N MET A 48 15.11 -4.65 2.20
CA MET A 48 16.37 -3.90 2.23
C MET A 48 16.98 -3.83 3.63
N ILE A 49 18.31 -3.94 3.72
CA ILE A 49 19.05 -3.87 4.99
C ILE A 49 18.73 -2.57 5.75
N LYS A 50 18.62 -1.44 5.04
CA LYS A 50 18.25 -0.15 5.66
C LYS A 50 16.91 -0.22 6.40
N THR A 51 15.92 -0.86 5.79
CA THR A 51 14.60 -1.05 6.39
C THR A 51 14.69 -2.02 7.57
N LYS A 52 15.45 -3.11 7.46
CA LYS A 52 15.65 -4.03 8.59
C LYS A 52 16.34 -3.39 9.79
N ILE A 53 17.29 -2.49 9.57
CA ILE A 53 17.91 -1.69 10.65
C ILE A 53 16.88 -0.75 11.27
N HIS A 54 16.05 -0.09 10.46
CA HIS A 54 14.97 0.76 10.94
C HIS A 54 13.94 -0.02 11.76
N ASP A 55 13.54 -1.22 11.32
CA ASP A 55 12.61 -2.09 12.03
C ASP A 55 13.13 -2.43 13.43
N LEU A 56 14.41 -2.82 13.54
CA LEU A 56 15.05 -3.07 14.83
C LEU A 56 15.08 -1.84 15.73
N PHE A 57 15.30 -0.65 15.17
CA PHE A 57 15.33 0.60 15.94
C PHE A 57 13.94 1.01 16.46
N VAL A 58 12.90 0.91 15.63
CA VAL A 58 11.54 1.37 15.98
C VAL A 58 10.76 0.31 16.76
N HIS A 59 10.87 -0.95 16.36
CA HIS A 59 10.04 -2.05 16.88
C HIS A 59 10.82 -3.02 17.79
N GLY A 60 12.15 -2.99 17.76
CA GLY A 60 13.00 -3.92 18.53
C GLY A 60 13.14 -5.31 17.89
N GLU A 61 12.50 -5.56 16.76
CA GLU A 61 12.49 -6.85 16.07
C GLU A 61 12.37 -6.67 14.55
N LEU A 62 12.78 -7.70 13.80
CA LEU A 62 12.64 -7.72 12.35
C LEU A 62 11.17 -7.97 11.98
N GLN A 63 10.59 -7.09 11.18
CA GLN A 63 9.24 -7.26 10.66
C GLN A 63 9.22 -8.25 9.48
N SER A 64 8.15 -9.04 9.37
CA SER A 64 7.96 -9.95 8.23
C SER A 64 7.59 -9.17 6.96
N CYS A 65 8.11 -9.63 5.82
CA CYS A 65 7.75 -9.10 4.50
C CYS A 65 6.61 -9.87 3.82
N ASP A 66 6.03 -10.86 4.50
CA ASP A 66 5.03 -11.77 3.92
C ASP A 66 3.77 -11.02 3.49
N GLU A 67 3.29 -10.04 4.27
CA GLU A 67 2.11 -9.25 3.87
C GLU A 67 2.35 -8.47 2.58
N TRP A 68 3.54 -7.91 2.38
CA TRP A 68 3.88 -7.19 1.15
C TRP A 68 4.00 -8.13 -0.04
N LYS A 69 4.61 -9.30 0.19
CA LYS A 69 4.71 -10.36 -0.82
C LYS A 69 3.32 -10.85 -1.23
N ASP A 70 2.45 -11.13 -0.27
CA ASP A 70 1.07 -11.57 -0.50
C ASP A 70 0.26 -10.53 -1.27
N ASN A 71 0.40 -9.25 -0.92
CA ASN A 71 -0.25 -8.17 -1.66
C ASN A 71 0.22 -8.12 -3.11
N PHE A 72 1.52 -8.28 -3.35
CA PHE A 72 2.06 -8.32 -4.71
C PHE A 72 1.58 -9.55 -5.48
N ASP A 73 1.57 -10.73 -4.85
CA ASP A 73 1.10 -11.97 -5.44
C ASP A 73 -0.40 -11.93 -5.79
N ASP A 74 -1.24 -11.38 -4.90
CA ASP A 74 -2.66 -11.19 -5.18
C ASP A 74 -2.92 -10.10 -6.22
N CYS A 75 -2.13 -9.01 -6.24
CA CYS A 75 -2.22 -7.99 -7.29
C CYS A 75 -1.92 -8.56 -8.68
N LYS A 76 -0.94 -9.48 -8.77
CA LYS A 76 -0.63 -10.19 -10.02
C LYS A 76 -1.82 -11.01 -10.51
N LYS A 77 -2.46 -11.80 -9.64
CA LYS A 77 -3.65 -12.60 -10.01
C LYS A 77 -4.79 -11.72 -10.50
N TRP A 78 -5.04 -10.60 -9.82
CA TRP A 78 -6.03 -9.64 -10.26
C TRP A 78 -5.71 -9.06 -11.64
N THR A 79 -4.46 -8.67 -11.89
CA THR A 79 -4.02 -8.08 -13.17
C THR A 79 -3.90 -9.12 -14.30
N ALA A 80 -3.71 -10.39 -13.96
CA ALA A 80 -3.59 -11.49 -14.92
C ALA A 80 -4.96 -11.97 -15.38
N ASP A 81 -5.80 -12.31 -14.40
CA ASP A 81 -6.92 -13.23 -14.59
C ASP A 81 -8.25 -12.61 -14.14
N LYS A 82 -8.26 -11.31 -13.76
CA LYS A 82 -9.42 -10.63 -13.17
C LYS A 82 -9.92 -11.35 -11.89
N ASP A 83 -9.01 -11.94 -11.10
CA ASP A 83 -9.36 -12.63 -9.85
C ASP A 83 -9.91 -11.63 -8.81
N VAL A 84 -11.23 -11.54 -8.73
CA VAL A 84 -11.96 -10.65 -7.82
C VAL A 84 -11.65 -10.94 -6.35
N GLU A 85 -11.43 -12.20 -5.99
CA GLU A 85 -11.09 -12.56 -4.61
C GLU A 85 -9.69 -12.08 -4.25
N ALA A 86 -8.74 -12.12 -5.19
CA ALA A 86 -7.43 -11.52 -5.00
C ALA A 86 -7.53 -10.00 -4.77
N ALA A 87 -8.31 -9.29 -5.57
CA ALA A 87 -8.54 -7.86 -5.36
C ALA A 87 -9.16 -7.58 -3.98
N ARG A 88 -10.17 -8.36 -3.56
CA ARG A 88 -10.80 -8.23 -2.23
C ARG A 88 -9.81 -8.47 -1.09
N ARG A 89 -8.91 -9.46 -1.22
CA ARG A 89 -7.86 -9.71 -0.21
C ARG A 89 -6.90 -8.53 -0.08
N VAL A 90 -6.48 -7.93 -1.19
CA VAL A 90 -5.63 -6.74 -1.17
C VAL A 90 -6.35 -5.55 -0.52
N ILE A 91 -7.60 -5.28 -0.92
CA ILE A 91 -8.41 -4.19 -0.34
C ILE A 91 -8.55 -4.36 1.18
N ARG A 92 -8.86 -5.58 1.67
CA ARG A 92 -8.98 -5.85 3.11
C ARG A 92 -7.68 -5.58 3.87
N ARG A 93 -6.52 -5.91 3.29
CA ARG A 93 -5.21 -5.63 3.90
C ARG A 93 -4.91 -4.12 3.90
N GLU A 94 -5.31 -3.39 2.85
CA GLU A 94 -5.20 -1.92 2.81
C GLU A 94 -6.12 -1.24 3.84
N GLU A 95 -7.36 -1.69 3.99
CA GLU A 95 -8.28 -1.23 5.03
C GLU A 95 -7.66 -1.38 6.42
N LYS A 96 -7.12 -2.57 6.71
CA LYS A 96 -6.42 -2.83 7.97
C LYS A 96 -5.25 -1.87 8.16
N ARG A 97 -4.40 -1.68 7.14
CA ARG A 97 -3.23 -0.79 7.21
C ARG A 97 -3.61 0.66 7.47
N ILE A 98 -4.64 1.16 6.79
CA ILE A 98 -5.15 2.52 7.00
C ILE A 98 -5.72 2.66 8.41
N SER A 99 -6.50 1.67 8.86
CA SER A 99 -7.07 1.64 10.21
C SER A 99 -5.98 1.66 11.28
N ASP A 100 -4.96 0.80 11.17
CA ASP A 100 -3.84 0.73 12.11
C ASP A 100 -3.06 2.06 12.13
N ARG A 101 -2.81 2.67 10.97
CA ARG A 101 -2.14 3.98 10.86
C ARG A 101 -2.93 5.11 11.51
N LEU A 102 -4.26 5.08 11.40
CA LEU A 102 -5.14 6.12 11.94
C LEU A 102 -5.46 5.91 13.43
N LYS A 103 -5.30 4.68 13.95
CA LYS A 103 -5.62 4.35 15.34
C LYS A 103 -4.92 5.28 16.35
N PRO A 104 -3.60 5.56 16.28
CA PRO A 104 -2.96 6.52 17.18
C PRO A 104 -3.54 7.92 17.09
N HIS A 105 -3.91 8.39 15.89
CA HIS A 105 -4.54 9.71 15.71
C HIS A 105 -5.91 9.79 16.40
N HIS A 106 -6.71 8.73 16.34
CA HIS A 106 -8.03 8.70 16.99
C HIS A 106 -7.98 8.46 18.50
N LEU A 107 -6.96 7.74 18.98
CA LEU A 107 -6.77 7.46 20.40
C LEU A 107 -5.95 8.53 21.13
N ASN A 108 -5.38 9.48 20.40
CA ASN A 108 -4.65 10.59 21.00
C ASN A 108 -5.61 11.48 21.82
N ASN A 109 -5.31 11.62 23.11
CA ASN A 109 -6.03 12.48 24.05
C ASN A 109 -5.20 13.68 24.54
N VAL A 110 -4.01 13.89 23.98
CA VAL A 110 -3.10 15.01 24.30
C VAL A 110 -3.50 16.27 23.56
N TRP A 111 -3.96 16.14 22.31
CA TRP A 111 -4.34 17.26 21.45
C TRP A 111 -5.79 17.14 21.00
N ASP A 112 -6.54 18.23 21.12
CA ASP A 112 -7.89 18.32 20.56
C ASP A 112 -7.83 18.36 19.02
N ARG A 113 -8.77 17.64 18.39
CA ARG A 113 -8.89 17.66 16.93
C ARG A 113 -9.52 18.97 16.49
N ARG A 114 -8.91 19.61 15.50
CA ARG A 114 -9.50 20.78 14.84
C ARG A 114 -10.82 20.40 14.18
N SER A 115 -11.87 21.18 14.42
CA SER A 115 -13.15 21.08 13.70
C SER A 115 -13.09 21.80 12.35
N ASP A 116 -12.27 22.85 12.28
CA ASP A 116 -12.22 23.79 11.16
C ASP A 116 -10.77 24.11 10.79
N PRO A 117 -10.51 24.52 9.54
CA PRO A 117 -9.20 25.06 9.17
C PRO A 117 -8.86 26.30 10.00
N PRO A 118 -7.55 26.64 10.15
CA PRO A 118 -7.14 27.86 10.84
C PRO A 118 -7.79 29.09 10.20
N SER A 119 -8.05 30.13 11.00
CA SER A 119 -8.57 31.39 10.48
C SER A 119 -7.55 32.09 9.57
N GLN A 120 -8.01 33.04 8.77
CA GLN A 120 -7.11 33.81 7.90
C GLN A 120 -6.08 34.60 8.73
N GLU A 121 -6.46 35.16 9.88
CA GLU A 121 -5.54 35.85 10.79
C GLU A 121 -4.52 34.89 11.43
N GLU A 122 -4.89 33.64 11.75
CA GLU A 122 -3.95 32.64 12.27
C GLU A 122 -2.97 32.15 11.20
N TRP A 123 -3.41 32.06 9.94
CA TRP A 123 -2.60 31.55 8.84
C TRP A 123 -1.66 32.61 8.23
N SER A 124 -1.98 33.89 8.36
CA SER A 124 -1.21 35.00 7.82
C SER A 124 -1.10 36.12 8.86
N PRO A 125 -0.25 35.95 9.88
CA PRO A 125 -0.08 36.89 10.98
C PRO A 125 0.59 38.20 10.55
#